data_AF-A0A350U931-F1
#
_entry.id   AF-A0A350U931-F1
#
_cell.length_a   1.000
_cell.length_b   1.000
_cell.length_c   1.000
_cell.angle_alpha   90.00
_cell.angle_beta   90.00
_cell.angle_gamma   90.00
#
_symmetry.space_group_name_H-M   'P 1'
#
loop_
_entity.id
_entity.type
_entity.pdbx_description
1 polymer ?
#
loop_
_entity_poly.entity_id
_entity_poly.type
_entity_poly.pdbx_seq_one_letter_code
_entity_poly.pdbx_strand_id
1 'polypeptide(L)'
;MKNYSIRELILVAILVGFLIVAIFSFFSFTFITNFFDTKLPIATSTPKGLLDLKPSKELYKPLDFEEQVIQAVKTAAPAVVAIIISKNVPIIEQCPYDPFSSLPPEFRQFFGQGMQFYQPCQKGTKLQEVGGGSGFIVSNDGVILTNKHVVQDKTAEYTVFTNDGKKYPAKILARDPNMDIAIVKIEASNLPKLKLGNSDSIQVGQIAIAIGNALGEFKNTVNMGIVSGLSREITASGGGMTETIYNVIQTDASINSGNSGGPLLNLRGEVMGINTAIAQNAQSIGFAIPVNQVKKIVNDILNPKKP
;
A
#
# COMPACT_ATOMS: atom_id res chain seq x y z
N MET A 1 -21.04 9.29 79.15
CA MET A 1 -20.83 9.51 77.70
C MET A 1 -20.58 8.15 77.08
N LYS A 2 -21.44 7.70 76.15
CA LYS A 2 -21.25 6.39 75.49
C LYS A 2 -20.13 6.53 74.45
N ASN A 3 -19.02 5.83 74.64
CA ASN A 3 -17.97 5.74 73.63
C ASN A 3 -18.43 4.77 72.55
N TYR A 4 -18.83 5.31 71.40
CA TYR A 4 -19.13 4.51 70.22
C TYR A 4 -17.85 3.86 69.70
N SER A 5 -17.93 2.60 69.29
CA SER A 5 -16.77 1.94 68.68
C SER A 5 -16.51 2.51 67.29
N ILE A 6 -15.25 2.48 66.84
CA ILE A 6 -14.86 2.94 65.49
C ILE A 6 -15.71 2.26 64.40
N ARG A 7 -16.16 1.01 64.62
CA ARG A 7 -17.03 0.28 63.68
C ARG A 7 -18.43 0.90 63.56
N GLU A 8 -18.99 1.40 64.65
CA GLU A 8 -20.31 2.04 64.65
C GLU A 8 -20.26 3.39 63.93
N LEU A 9 -19.18 4.16 64.14
CA LEU A 9 -18.93 5.42 63.42
C LEU A 9 -18.77 5.22 61.91
N ILE A 10 -18.08 4.16 61.48
CA ILE A 10 -17.92 3.83 60.04
C ILE A 10 -19.27 3.45 59.42
N LEU A 11 -20.08 2.62 60.11
CA LEU A 11 -21.40 2.23 59.60
C LEU A 11 -22.35 3.43 59.44
N VAL A 12 -22.33 4.35 60.40
CA VAL A 12 -23.11 5.59 60.31
C VAL A 12 -22.62 6.46 59.15
N ALA A 13 -21.31 6.60 58.94
CA ALA A 13 -20.76 7.38 57.84
C ALA A 13 -21.15 6.80 56.47
N ILE A 14 -21.15 5.47 56.31
CA ILE A 14 -21.58 4.79 55.07
C ILE A 14 -23.07 5.02 54.82
N LEU A 15 -23.92 4.86 55.84
CA LEU A 15 -25.36 5.09 55.72
C LEU A 15 -25.70 6.54 55.34
N VAL A 16 -25.01 7.50 55.95
CA VAL A 16 -25.16 8.93 55.60
C VAL A 16 -24.69 9.19 54.17
N GLY A 17 -23.57 8.59 53.75
CA GLY A 17 -23.08 8.68 52.38
C GLY A 17 -24.08 8.17 51.34
N PHE A 18 -24.68 7.00 51.57
CA PHE A 18 -25.72 6.45 50.71
C PHE A 18 -26.96 7.34 50.63
N LEU A 19 -27.38 7.91 51.77
CA LEU A 19 -28.53 8.80 51.82
C LEU A 19 -28.30 10.06 50.99
N ILE A 20 -27.11 10.66 51.07
CA ILE A 20 -26.74 11.87 50.31
C ILE A 20 -26.75 11.57 48.81
N VAL A 21 -26.18 10.44 48.37
CA VAL A 21 -26.16 10.05 46.95
C VAL A 21 -27.57 9.80 46.42
N ALA A 22 -28.43 9.15 47.20
CA ALA A 22 -29.81 8.89 46.82
C ALA A 22 -30.62 10.19 46.66
N ILE A 23 -30.48 11.12 47.62
CA ILE A 23 -31.13 12.44 47.55
C ILE A 23 -30.64 13.22 46.33
N PHE A 24 -29.33 13.26 46.09
CA PHE A 24 -28.76 14.00 44.96
C PHE A 24 -29.21 13.42 43.61
N SER A 25 -29.31 12.09 43.50
CA SER A 25 -29.81 11.39 42.31
C SER A 25 -31.29 11.69 42.04
N PHE A 26 -32.12 11.71 43.09
CA PHE A 26 -33.54 12.04 42.97
C PHE A 26 -33.73 13.48 42.48
N PHE A 27 -33.06 14.46 43.10
CA PHE A 27 -33.16 15.87 42.68
C PHE A 27 -32.61 16.10 41.27
N SER A 28 -31.51 15.44 40.89
CA SER A 28 -30.95 15.54 39.53
C SER A 28 -31.91 14.97 38.47
N PHE A 29 -32.55 13.83 38.76
CA PHE A 29 -33.53 13.23 37.86
C PHE A 29 -34.76 14.13 37.68
N THR A 30 -35.32 14.67 38.77
CA THR A 30 -36.47 15.58 38.71
C THR A 30 -36.14 16.89 37.97
N PHE A 31 -34.92 17.41 38.13
CA PHE A 31 -34.47 18.60 37.40
C PHE A 31 -34.37 18.35 35.90
N ILE A 32 -33.79 17.21 35.49
CA ILE A 32 -33.66 16.84 34.08
C ILE A 32 -35.04 16.67 33.43
N THR A 33 -35.95 15.91 34.05
CA THR A 33 -37.29 15.70 33.48
C THR A 33 -38.05 17.02 33.35
N ASN A 34 -38.02 17.87 34.38
CA ASN A 34 -38.71 19.16 34.34
C ASN A 34 -38.06 20.13 33.32
N PHE A 35 -36.74 20.09 33.14
CA PHE A 35 -36.06 20.92 32.15
C PHE A 35 -36.47 20.55 30.72
N PHE A 36 -36.54 19.26 30.40
CA PHE A 36 -36.97 18.80 29.08
C PHE A 36 -38.46 19.06 28.82
N ASP A 37 -39.34 18.85 29.81
CA ASP A 37 -40.78 19.08 29.64
C ASP A 37 -41.15 20.56 29.52
N THR A 38 -40.44 21.46 30.21
CA THR A 38 -40.82 22.89 30.26
C THR A 38 -40.11 23.76 29.22
N LYS A 39 -38.95 23.35 28.69
CA LYS A 39 -38.15 24.19 27.77
C LYS A 39 -38.00 23.65 26.34
N LEU A 40 -38.45 22.43 26.06
CA LEU A 40 -38.48 21.85 24.72
C LEU A 40 -39.91 21.36 24.40
N PRO A 41 -40.86 22.25 24.06
CA PRO A 41 -42.11 21.81 23.49
C PRO A 41 -41.81 21.13 22.15
N ILE A 42 -41.92 19.80 22.11
CA ILE A 42 -41.90 19.05 20.85
C ILE A 42 -43.12 19.51 20.06
N ALA A 43 -42.90 20.37 19.07
CA ALA A 43 -43.95 20.85 18.18
C ALA A 43 -44.50 19.67 17.36
N THR A 44 -45.64 19.13 17.79
CA THR A 44 -46.39 18.08 17.07
C THR A 44 -47.35 18.64 16.03
N SER A 45 -47.14 19.86 15.55
CA SER A 45 -47.89 20.40 14.41
C SER A 45 -47.24 19.99 13.09
N THR A 46 -47.74 18.92 12.49
CA THR A 46 -47.48 18.58 11.09
C THR A 46 -47.95 19.74 10.20
N PRO A 47 -47.08 20.42 9.43
CA PRO A 47 -47.54 21.43 8.49
C PRO A 47 -48.33 20.76 7.36
N LYS A 48 -49.67 20.85 7.42
CA LYS A 48 -50.57 20.53 6.31
C LYS A 48 -50.33 21.56 5.19
N GLY A 49 -49.45 21.25 4.24
CA GLY A 49 -49.37 22.05 3.01
C GLY A 49 -48.07 22.04 2.22
N LEU A 50 -47.24 20.99 2.26
CA LEU A 50 -45.94 21.04 1.53
C LEU A 50 -45.46 19.75 0.85
N LEU A 51 -46.32 18.76 0.60
CA LEU A 51 -45.94 17.59 -0.19
C LEU A 51 -47.09 17.12 -1.08
N ASP A 52 -47.34 17.88 -2.15
CA ASP A 52 -47.94 17.34 -3.38
C ASP A 52 -46.88 17.39 -4.50
N LEU A 53 -45.65 17.00 -4.15
CA LEU A 53 -44.64 16.69 -5.14
C LEU A 53 -45.04 15.34 -5.74
N LYS A 54 -45.74 15.39 -6.89
CA LYS A 54 -45.77 14.25 -7.80
C LYS A 54 -44.35 13.71 -7.91
N PRO A 55 -44.12 12.39 -7.75
CA PRO A 55 -42.78 11.85 -7.88
C PRO A 55 -42.28 12.23 -9.27
N SER A 56 -41.37 13.21 -9.32
CA SER A 56 -40.61 13.50 -10.51
C SER A 56 -39.95 12.18 -10.88
N LYS A 57 -40.17 11.71 -12.11
CA LYS A 57 -39.44 10.57 -12.69
C LYS A 57 -38.04 10.54 -12.09
N GLU A 58 -37.63 9.42 -11.48
CA GLU A 58 -36.27 9.22 -10.96
C GLU A 58 -35.27 9.57 -12.05
N LEU A 59 -34.81 10.82 -12.07
CA LEU A 59 -33.86 11.35 -13.03
C LEU A 59 -32.54 11.51 -12.29
N TYR A 60 -32.05 10.39 -11.75
CA TYR A 60 -30.71 10.06 -11.25
C TYR A 60 -30.87 9.02 -10.14
N LYS A 61 -30.46 7.77 -10.39
CA LYS A 61 -29.91 6.95 -9.30
C LYS A 61 -28.46 7.40 -9.19
N PRO A 62 -28.02 8.04 -8.09
CA PRO A 62 -26.60 8.23 -7.87
C PRO A 62 -25.98 6.83 -7.93
N LEU A 63 -25.02 6.59 -8.83
CA LEU A 63 -24.17 5.42 -8.64
C LEU A 63 -23.54 5.63 -7.26
N ASP A 64 -23.79 4.70 -6.35
CA ASP A 64 -23.21 4.75 -5.03
C ASP A 64 -21.70 4.98 -5.19
N PHE A 65 -21.14 5.90 -4.41
CA PHE A 65 -19.71 6.20 -4.46
C PHE A 65 -18.91 4.90 -4.26
N GLU A 66 -19.39 4.05 -3.36
CA GLU A 66 -18.84 2.71 -3.14
C GLU A 66 -18.86 1.86 -4.41
N GLU A 67 -19.97 1.85 -5.16
CA GLU A 67 -20.09 1.10 -6.42
C GLU A 67 -19.10 1.59 -7.48
N GLN A 68 -18.83 2.91 -7.55
CA GLN A 68 -17.82 3.45 -8.48
C GLN A 68 -16.42 2.96 -8.13
N VAL A 69 -16.07 2.95 -6.84
CA VAL A 69 -14.79 2.42 -6.37
C VAL A 69 -14.68 0.92 -6.66
N ILE A 70 -15.71 0.15 -6.33
CA ILE A 70 -15.78 -1.29 -6.60
C ILE A 70 -15.59 -1.56 -8.09
N GLN A 71 -16.29 -0.82 -8.95
CA GLN A 71 -16.23 -1.02 -10.39
C GLN A 71 -14.85 -0.64 -10.97
N ALA A 72 -14.22 0.43 -10.47
CA ALA A 72 -12.87 0.81 -10.86
C ALA A 72 -11.86 -0.30 -10.50
N VAL A 73 -11.93 -0.83 -9.27
CA VAL A 73 -11.07 -1.93 -8.81
C VAL A 73 -11.33 -3.20 -9.60
N LYS A 74 -12.59 -3.60 -9.77
CA LYS A 74 -12.99 -4.82 -10.51
C LYS A 74 -12.50 -4.80 -11.96
N THR A 75 -12.55 -3.63 -12.60
CA THR A 75 -12.06 -3.44 -13.98
C THR A 75 -10.53 -3.50 -14.03
N ALA A 76 -9.85 -2.93 -13.04
CA ALA A 76 -8.41 -2.74 -13.10
C ALA A 76 -7.58 -3.91 -12.54
N ALA A 77 -8.01 -4.51 -11.44
CA ALA A 77 -7.25 -5.55 -10.72
C ALA A 77 -6.79 -6.72 -11.60
N PRO A 78 -7.57 -7.24 -12.58
CA PRO A 78 -7.09 -8.29 -13.49
C PRO A 78 -5.82 -7.94 -14.27
N ALA A 79 -5.59 -6.66 -14.55
CA ALA A 79 -4.43 -6.19 -15.31
C ALA A 79 -3.23 -5.80 -14.41
N VAL A 80 -3.39 -5.82 -13.08
CA VAL A 80 -2.29 -5.56 -12.13
C VAL A 80 -1.53 -6.86 -11.87
N VAL A 81 -0.20 -6.79 -11.87
CA VAL A 81 0.69 -7.94 -11.79
C VAL A 81 1.70 -7.76 -10.67
N ALA A 82 2.18 -8.86 -10.10
CA ALA A 82 3.37 -8.85 -9.24
C ALA A 82 4.61 -9.13 -10.09
N ILE A 83 5.72 -8.49 -9.75
CA ILE A 83 7.04 -8.71 -10.36
C ILE A 83 7.96 -9.20 -9.25
N ILE A 84 8.36 -10.46 -9.33
CA ILE A 84 9.24 -11.12 -8.36
C ILE A 84 10.68 -11.09 -8.89
N ILE A 85 11.60 -10.74 -7.99
CA ILE A 85 13.03 -10.60 -8.26
C ILE A 85 13.75 -11.78 -7.63
N SER A 86 14.44 -12.57 -8.45
CA SER A 86 15.19 -13.74 -8.01
C SER A 86 16.68 -13.61 -8.31
N LYS A 87 17.52 -14.04 -7.37
CA LYS A 87 18.99 -14.04 -7.50
C LYS A 87 19.62 -15.32 -6.97
N ASN A 88 20.76 -15.67 -7.54
CA ASN A 88 21.63 -16.70 -6.99
C ASN A 88 22.32 -16.17 -5.74
N VAL A 89 21.84 -16.56 -4.57
CA VAL A 89 22.44 -16.18 -3.28
C VAL A 89 23.46 -17.25 -2.84
N PRO A 90 24.58 -16.85 -2.20
CA PRO A 90 25.57 -17.79 -1.70
C PRO A 90 24.98 -18.66 -0.59
N ILE A 91 25.20 -19.97 -0.67
CA ILE A 91 24.87 -20.88 0.44
C ILE A 91 26.06 -20.83 1.40
N ILE A 92 25.85 -20.26 2.59
CA ILE A 92 26.86 -20.20 3.64
C ILE A 92 26.72 -21.43 4.55
N GLU A 93 27.74 -22.27 4.58
CA GLU A 93 27.84 -23.43 5.46
C GLU A 93 28.99 -23.25 6.46
N GLN A 94 28.98 -24.03 7.54
CA GLN A 94 30.14 -24.14 8.44
C GLN A 94 31.05 -25.25 7.92
N CYS A 95 32.18 -24.88 7.31
CA CYS A 95 33.17 -25.84 6.86
C CYS A 95 34.21 -26.09 7.96
N PRO A 96 34.63 -27.36 8.17
CA PRO A 96 35.81 -27.65 8.96
C PRO A 96 37.02 -26.90 8.40
N TYR A 97 37.77 -26.27 9.29
CA TYR A 97 39.02 -25.57 8.98
C TYR A 97 40.05 -25.89 10.05
N ASP A 98 41.33 -25.91 9.67
CA ASP A 98 42.43 -26.10 10.60
C ASP A 98 43.21 -24.77 10.75
N PRO A 99 43.02 -24.04 11.86
CA PRO A 99 43.73 -22.78 12.13
C PRO A 99 45.23 -22.99 12.37
N PHE A 100 45.68 -24.24 12.56
CA PHE A 100 47.06 -24.61 12.80
C PHE A 100 47.73 -25.23 11.57
N SER A 101 47.05 -25.23 10.41
CA SER A 101 47.56 -25.79 9.15
C SER A 101 48.87 -25.18 8.65
N SER A 102 49.26 -24.00 9.15
CA SER A 102 50.53 -23.33 8.85
C SER A 102 51.67 -23.67 9.81
N LEU A 103 51.41 -24.34 10.94
CA LEU A 103 52.43 -24.73 11.92
C LEU A 103 53.22 -25.97 11.44
N PRO A 104 54.46 -26.19 11.94
CA PRO A 104 55.18 -27.46 11.71
C PRO A 104 54.42 -28.66 12.29
N PRO A 105 54.52 -29.87 11.69
CA PRO A 105 53.77 -31.06 12.11
C PRO A 105 53.88 -31.39 13.61
N GLU A 106 55.04 -31.14 14.20
CA GLU A 106 55.34 -31.39 15.62
C GLU A 106 54.46 -30.53 16.55
N PHE A 107 54.10 -29.32 16.12
CA PHE A 107 53.25 -28.39 16.89
C PHE A 107 51.76 -28.59 16.64
N ARG A 108 51.36 -29.11 15.47
CA ARG A 108 49.94 -29.38 15.15
C ARG A 108 49.32 -30.41 16.09
N GLN A 109 50.10 -31.42 16.47
CA GLN A 109 49.65 -32.46 17.41
C GLN A 109 49.40 -31.92 18.82
N PHE A 110 50.07 -30.83 19.21
CA PHE A 110 49.94 -30.20 20.52
C PHE A 110 48.72 -29.26 20.63
N PHE A 111 48.44 -28.46 19.59
CA PHE A 111 47.36 -27.45 19.61
C PHE A 111 46.05 -27.91 18.94
N GLY A 112 46.11 -28.87 18.01
CA GLY A 112 44.99 -29.25 17.14
C GLY A 112 44.29 -30.57 17.48
N GLN A 113 44.76 -31.33 18.47
CA GLN A 113 44.13 -32.62 18.82
C GLN A 113 42.79 -32.43 19.53
N GLY A 114 41.72 -33.02 18.97
CA GLY A 114 40.41 -33.14 19.61
C GLY A 114 39.48 -31.93 19.46
N MET A 115 39.93 -30.81 18.90
CA MET A 115 39.09 -29.63 18.64
C MET A 115 38.79 -29.47 17.16
N GLN A 116 37.50 -29.44 16.80
CA GLN A 116 37.05 -29.12 15.44
C GLN A 116 36.76 -27.63 15.35
N PHE A 117 37.47 -26.94 14.47
CA PHE A 117 37.20 -25.54 14.16
C PHE A 117 36.37 -25.46 12.90
N TYR A 118 35.42 -24.54 12.90
CA TYR A 118 34.53 -24.27 11.79
C TYR A 118 34.66 -22.82 11.37
N GLN A 119 34.66 -22.57 10.07
CA GLN A 119 34.57 -21.23 9.52
C GLN A 119 33.44 -21.14 8.50
N PRO A 120 32.78 -19.97 8.37
CA PRO A 120 31.84 -19.75 7.28
C PRO A 120 32.53 -19.95 5.94
N CYS A 121 31.97 -20.83 5.11
CA CYS A 121 32.42 -21.07 3.75
C CYS A 121 31.23 -20.96 2.80
N GLN A 122 31.48 -20.50 1.58
CA GLN A 122 30.46 -20.50 0.53
C GLN A 122 30.51 -21.82 -0.25
N LYS A 123 29.39 -22.54 -0.30
CA LYS A 123 29.27 -23.80 -1.05
C LYS A 123 28.19 -23.70 -2.12
N GLY A 124 28.55 -23.07 -3.23
CA GLY A 124 27.65 -22.84 -4.36
C GLY A 124 26.67 -21.70 -4.12
N THR A 125 25.60 -21.69 -4.93
CA THR A 125 24.54 -20.68 -4.89
C THR A 125 23.17 -21.32 -5.07
N LYS A 126 22.14 -20.72 -4.50
CA LYS A 126 20.74 -21.11 -4.72
C LYS A 126 19.95 -19.91 -5.24
N LEU A 127 19.08 -20.13 -6.22
CA LEU A 127 18.12 -19.12 -6.64
C LEU A 127 17.10 -18.87 -5.50
N GLN A 128 17.05 -17.65 -4.99
CA GLN A 128 16.06 -17.21 -4.01
C GLN A 128 15.37 -15.94 -4.48
N GLU A 129 14.11 -15.80 -4.09
CA GLU A 129 13.38 -14.55 -4.19
C GLU A 129 13.99 -13.56 -3.18
N VAL A 130 14.44 -12.42 -3.69
CA VAL A 130 15.14 -11.40 -2.90
C VAL A 130 14.34 -10.09 -2.80
N GLY A 131 13.20 -10.02 -3.47
CA GLY A 131 12.32 -8.87 -3.43
C GLY A 131 11.22 -8.96 -4.48
N GLY A 132 10.44 -7.90 -4.57
CA GLY A 132 9.40 -7.77 -5.58
C GLY A 132 8.75 -6.40 -5.56
N GLY A 133 7.89 -6.18 -6.55
CA GLY A 133 7.09 -4.98 -6.71
C GLY A 133 5.86 -5.27 -7.55
N SER A 134 5.17 -4.21 -7.96
CA SER A 134 3.97 -4.27 -8.79
C SER A 134 4.23 -3.77 -10.20
N GLY A 135 3.34 -4.13 -11.11
CA GLY A 135 3.23 -3.55 -12.44
C GLY A 135 1.80 -3.62 -12.93
N PHE A 136 1.54 -3.07 -14.11
CA PHE A 136 0.25 -3.26 -14.78
C PHE A 136 0.38 -3.37 -16.29
N ILE A 137 -0.48 -4.19 -16.87
CA ILE A 137 -0.50 -4.51 -18.30
C ILE A 137 -1.15 -3.36 -19.06
N VAL A 138 -0.50 -2.89 -20.12
CA VAL A 138 -0.96 -1.79 -21.00
C VAL A 138 -1.26 -2.26 -22.42
N SER A 139 -0.92 -3.49 -22.77
CA SER A 139 -1.23 -4.09 -24.08
C SER A 139 -1.67 -5.55 -23.96
N ASN A 140 -2.52 -5.99 -24.89
CA ASN A 140 -3.10 -7.35 -24.85
C ASN A 140 -2.06 -8.45 -25.09
N ASP A 141 -0.91 -8.10 -25.65
CA ASP A 141 0.22 -8.98 -25.89
C ASP A 141 1.24 -8.95 -24.74
N GLY A 142 1.01 -8.21 -23.64
CA GLY A 142 1.81 -8.34 -22.42
C GLY A 142 2.94 -7.32 -22.25
N VAL A 143 2.78 -6.10 -22.76
CA VAL A 143 3.60 -4.96 -22.32
C VAL A 143 3.08 -4.48 -20.97
N ILE A 144 4.00 -4.32 -20.03
CA ILE A 144 3.76 -3.98 -18.62
C ILE A 144 4.57 -2.73 -18.27
N LEU A 145 3.92 -1.82 -17.53
CA LEU A 145 4.59 -0.70 -16.87
C LEU A 145 4.88 -1.03 -15.41
N THR A 146 6.04 -0.60 -14.94
CA THR A 146 6.47 -0.68 -13.54
C THR A 146 7.50 0.41 -13.25
N ASN A 147 8.03 0.46 -12.03
CA ASN A 147 9.15 1.33 -11.70
C ASN A 147 10.49 0.75 -12.13
N LYS A 148 11.46 1.64 -12.37
CA LYS A 148 12.84 1.23 -12.67
C LYS A 148 13.48 0.54 -11.49
N HIS A 149 13.30 1.04 -10.27
CA HIS A 149 13.92 0.44 -9.08
C HIS A 149 13.44 -1.01 -8.83
N VAL A 150 12.23 -1.36 -9.27
CA VAL A 150 11.71 -2.75 -9.19
C VAL A 150 12.52 -3.68 -10.10
N VAL A 151 12.93 -3.22 -11.28
CA VAL A 151 13.67 -4.01 -12.27
C VAL A 151 15.11 -3.52 -12.51
N GLN A 152 15.72 -2.94 -11.49
CA GLN A 152 16.99 -2.23 -11.60
C GLN A 152 18.18 -3.16 -11.85
N ASP A 153 18.21 -4.30 -11.18
CA ASP A 153 19.33 -5.23 -11.23
C ASP A 153 19.39 -5.97 -12.57
N LYS A 154 20.45 -5.76 -13.34
CA LYS A 154 20.62 -6.39 -14.66
C LYS A 154 21.00 -7.87 -14.59
N THR A 155 21.40 -8.35 -13.42
CA THR A 155 21.84 -9.73 -13.16
C THR A 155 20.76 -10.59 -12.50
N ALA A 156 19.66 -9.97 -12.06
CA ALA A 156 18.54 -10.68 -11.46
C ALA A 156 17.63 -11.30 -12.54
N GLU A 157 16.97 -12.39 -12.15
CA GLU A 157 15.87 -12.97 -12.91
C GLU A 157 14.55 -12.34 -12.46
N TYR A 158 13.69 -12.02 -13.42
CA TYR A 158 12.40 -11.39 -13.17
C TYR A 158 11.27 -12.30 -13.63
N THR A 159 10.32 -12.55 -12.73
CA THR A 159 9.11 -13.32 -13.03
C THR A 159 7.88 -12.47 -12.76
N VAL A 160 7.00 -12.37 -13.74
CA VAL A 160 5.70 -11.72 -13.61
C VAL A 160 4.66 -12.74 -13.21
N PHE A 161 3.88 -12.42 -12.19
CA PHE A 161 2.71 -13.18 -11.77
C PHE A 161 1.47 -12.35 -12.08
N THR A 162 0.63 -12.85 -12.98
CA THR A 162 -0.66 -12.24 -13.27
C THR A 162 -1.64 -12.45 -12.12
N ASN A 163 -2.72 -11.67 -12.07
CA ASN A 163 -3.70 -11.74 -10.99
C ASN A 163 -4.35 -13.14 -10.84
N ASP A 164 -4.49 -13.87 -11.96
CA ASP A 164 -4.96 -15.27 -11.98
C ASP A 164 -3.90 -16.30 -11.52
N GLY A 165 -2.70 -15.85 -11.14
CA GLY A 165 -1.62 -16.68 -10.61
C GLY A 165 -0.69 -17.31 -11.65
N LYS A 166 -0.90 -17.04 -12.95
CA LYS A 166 0.03 -17.53 -13.98
C LYS A 166 1.37 -16.80 -13.90
N LYS A 167 2.44 -17.55 -14.19
CA LYS A 167 3.83 -17.08 -14.11
C LYS A 167 4.41 -16.93 -15.50
N TYR A 168 5.11 -15.83 -15.75
CA TYR A 168 5.78 -15.56 -17.01
C TYR A 168 7.19 -15.00 -16.76
N PRO A 169 8.23 -15.52 -17.44
CA PRO A 169 9.53 -14.86 -17.48
C PRO A 169 9.38 -13.44 -18.04
N ALA A 170 9.99 -12.47 -17.38
CA ALA A 170 9.91 -11.06 -17.77
C ALA A 170 11.14 -10.63 -18.56
N LYS A 171 10.90 -10.02 -19.73
CA LYS A 171 11.94 -9.35 -20.52
C LYS A 171 11.85 -7.85 -20.30
N ILE A 172 12.94 -7.22 -19.88
CA ILE A 172 12.98 -5.77 -19.72
C ILE A 172 13.23 -5.14 -21.09
N LEU A 173 12.27 -4.34 -21.58
CA LEU A 173 12.38 -3.63 -22.85
C LEU A 173 13.10 -2.29 -22.70
N ALA A 174 12.79 -1.55 -21.63
CA ALA A 174 13.35 -0.24 -21.39
C ALA A 174 13.42 0.07 -19.89
N ARG A 175 14.39 0.91 -19.52
CA ARG A 175 14.52 1.56 -18.22
C ARG A 175 14.80 3.02 -18.49
N ASP A 176 13.97 3.92 -17.98
CA ASP A 176 14.16 5.35 -18.19
C ASP A 176 15.32 5.85 -17.30
N PRO A 177 16.33 6.53 -17.85
CA PRO A 177 17.47 6.98 -17.05
C PRO A 177 17.13 8.10 -16.08
N ASN A 178 16.11 8.91 -16.37
CA ASN A 178 15.79 10.15 -15.66
C ASN A 178 14.55 10.02 -14.77
N MET A 179 13.68 9.07 -15.10
CA MET A 179 12.47 8.76 -14.36
C MET A 179 12.56 7.35 -13.79
N ASP A 180 11.90 7.12 -12.68
CA ASP A 180 11.82 5.79 -12.07
C ASP A 180 10.77 4.91 -12.79
N ILE A 181 10.95 4.72 -14.10
CA ILE A 181 10.03 4.00 -15.00
C ILE A 181 10.78 2.88 -15.73
N ALA A 182 10.11 1.73 -15.84
CA ALA A 182 10.55 0.65 -16.69
C ALA A 182 9.39 0.01 -17.46
N ILE A 183 9.74 -0.59 -18.59
CA ILE A 183 8.82 -1.30 -19.47
C ILE A 183 9.27 -2.74 -19.57
N VAL A 184 8.35 -3.64 -19.23
CA VAL A 184 8.57 -5.08 -19.17
C VAL A 184 7.65 -5.75 -20.19
N LYS A 185 8.09 -6.87 -20.74
CA LYS A 185 7.36 -7.70 -21.69
C LYS A 185 7.27 -9.12 -21.17
N ILE A 186 6.09 -9.70 -21.28
CA ILE A 186 5.85 -11.13 -21.10
C ILE A 186 5.30 -11.73 -22.38
N GLU A 187 5.56 -13.00 -22.61
CA GLU A 187 5.05 -13.75 -23.76
C GLU A 187 3.69 -14.35 -23.41
N ALA A 188 2.63 -13.58 -23.67
CA ALA A 188 1.24 -13.97 -23.45
C ALA A 188 0.29 -13.17 -24.36
N SER A 189 -0.93 -13.66 -24.55
CA SER A 189 -1.94 -13.05 -25.40
C SER A 189 -3.29 -12.95 -24.70
N ASN A 190 -4.16 -12.07 -25.19
CA ASN A 190 -5.51 -11.84 -24.63
C ASN A 190 -5.48 -11.43 -23.16
N LEU A 191 -4.44 -10.69 -22.76
CA LEU A 191 -4.32 -10.19 -21.40
C LEU A 191 -5.27 -9.01 -21.16
N PRO A 192 -5.84 -8.90 -19.94
CA PRO A 192 -6.52 -7.67 -19.53
C PRO A 192 -5.50 -6.53 -19.50
N LYS A 193 -5.93 -5.33 -19.91
CA LYS A 193 -5.08 -4.13 -19.92
C LYS A 193 -5.77 -2.94 -19.30
N LEU A 194 -4.97 -2.02 -18.76
CA LEU A 194 -5.46 -0.74 -18.28
C LEU A 194 -5.42 0.32 -19.36
N LYS A 195 -6.43 1.20 -19.33
CA LYS A 195 -6.44 2.41 -20.14
C LYS A 195 -5.63 3.49 -19.44
N LEU A 196 -4.67 4.08 -20.16
CA LEU A 196 -3.95 5.26 -19.69
C LEU A 196 -4.86 6.48 -19.77
N GLY A 197 -5.14 7.11 -18.63
CA GLY A 197 -5.93 8.33 -18.49
C GLY A 197 -5.14 9.58 -18.90
N ASN A 198 -5.56 10.76 -18.44
CA ASN A 198 -4.86 12.02 -18.70
C ASN A 198 -4.41 12.67 -17.39
N SER A 199 -3.09 12.68 -17.13
CA SER A 199 -2.58 13.26 -15.89
C SER A 199 -2.62 14.78 -15.84
N ASP A 200 -2.67 15.46 -16.98
CA ASP A 200 -2.68 16.93 -17.03
C ASP A 200 -4.03 17.52 -16.60
N SER A 201 -5.07 16.68 -16.54
CA SER A 201 -6.42 17.07 -16.07
C SER A 201 -6.69 16.74 -14.61
N ILE A 202 -5.70 16.20 -13.88
CA ILE A 202 -5.86 15.83 -12.48
C ILE A 202 -6.00 17.09 -11.63
N GLN A 203 -6.88 17.04 -10.63
CA GLN A 203 -7.07 18.12 -9.66
C GLN A 203 -6.79 17.62 -8.25
N VAL A 204 -6.28 18.51 -7.39
CA VAL A 204 -6.17 18.26 -5.94
C VAL A 204 -7.57 18.00 -5.37
N GLY A 205 -7.69 17.01 -4.49
CA GLY A 205 -8.96 16.53 -3.94
C GLY A 205 -9.64 15.43 -4.78
N GLN A 206 -9.13 15.13 -5.98
CA GLN A 206 -9.65 14.02 -6.78
C GLN A 206 -9.32 12.68 -6.15
N ILE A 207 -10.28 11.75 -6.15
CA ILE A 207 -10.07 10.38 -5.67
C ILE A 207 -8.94 9.68 -6.43
N ALA A 208 -8.09 9.00 -5.67
CA ALA A 208 -6.97 8.23 -6.15
C ALA A 208 -7.02 6.82 -5.54
N ILE A 209 -7.04 5.79 -6.39
CA ILE A 209 -7.08 4.40 -5.98
C ILE A 209 -5.75 3.75 -6.41
N ALA A 210 -4.88 3.46 -5.45
CA ALA A 210 -3.66 2.72 -5.66
C ALA A 210 -3.95 1.23 -5.58
N ILE A 211 -3.51 0.47 -6.58
CA ILE A 211 -3.57 -0.99 -6.56
C ILE A 211 -2.16 -1.55 -6.67
N GLY A 212 -1.84 -2.54 -5.84
CA GLY A 212 -0.61 -3.31 -5.91
C GLY A 212 -0.83 -4.79 -5.65
N ASN A 213 0.13 -5.60 -6.04
CA ASN A 213 0.13 -7.04 -5.79
C ASN A 213 1.39 -7.38 -4.98
N ALA A 214 1.32 -7.12 -3.66
CA ALA A 214 2.46 -7.21 -2.76
C ALA A 214 2.97 -8.66 -2.67
N LEU A 215 4.12 -8.92 -3.31
CA LEU A 215 4.89 -10.17 -3.24
C LEU A 215 4.08 -11.45 -3.55
N GLY A 216 2.93 -11.34 -4.23
CA GLY A 216 2.02 -12.45 -4.51
C GLY A 216 1.28 -13.04 -3.30
N GLU A 217 1.67 -12.68 -2.06
CA GLU A 217 1.03 -13.10 -0.80
C GLU A 217 -0.30 -12.37 -0.55
N PHE A 218 -0.35 -11.07 -0.87
CA PHE A 218 -1.57 -10.26 -0.79
C PHE A 218 -1.99 -9.82 -2.19
N LYS A 219 -2.82 -10.64 -2.85
CA LYS A 219 -3.37 -10.32 -4.17
C LYS A 219 -4.17 -9.01 -4.12
N ASN A 220 -3.81 -8.04 -4.97
CA ASN A 220 -4.52 -6.78 -5.17
C ASN A 220 -4.80 -6.00 -3.88
N THR A 221 -3.76 -5.62 -3.15
CA THR A 221 -3.90 -4.61 -2.10
C THR A 221 -4.40 -3.31 -2.74
N VAL A 222 -5.57 -2.85 -2.28
CA VAL A 222 -6.19 -1.61 -2.73
C VAL A 222 -6.10 -0.57 -1.61
N ASN A 223 -5.55 0.59 -1.94
CA ASN A 223 -5.51 1.74 -1.05
C ASN A 223 -6.21 2.90 -1.74
N MET A 224 -7.20 3.49 -1.07
CA MET A 224 -7.91 4.65 -1.56
C MET A 224 -7.49 5.90 -0.77
N GLY A 225 -7.42 7.00 -1.48
CA GLY A 225 -7.17 8.33 -0.94
C GLY A 225 -7.58 9.39 -1.96
N ILE A 226 -6.95 10.55 -1.86
CA ILE A 226 -7.10 11.68 -2.77
C ILE A 226 -5.75 12.15 -3.27
N VAL A 227 -5.76 12.86 -4.40
CA VAL A 227 -4.63 13.67 -4.83
C VAL A 227 -4.45 14.83 -3.86
N SER A 228 -3.38 14.80 -3.07
CA SER A 228 -3.08 15.84 -2.07
C SER A 228 -2.23 16.98 -2.62
N GLY A 229 -1.59 16.77 -3.78
CA GLY A 229 -0.72 17.77 -4.40
C GLY A 229 -0.25 17.33 -5.78
N LEU A 230 0.21 18.31 -6.57
CA LEU A 230 0.74 18.11 -7.92
C LEU A 230 2.10 18.77 -8.05
N SER A 231 2.83 18.37 -9.09
CA SER A 231 4.11 18.98 -9.49
C SER A 231 5.14 19.07 -8.38
N ARG A 232 5.23 18.02 -7.55
CA ARG A 232 6.23 17.92 -6.49
C ARG A 232 7.58 17.46 -7.06
N GLU A 233 8.63 17.91 -6.41
CA GLU A 233 9.97 17.33 -6.55
C GLU A 233 10.23 16.46 -5.32
N ILE A 234 10.68 15.24 -5.56
CA ILE A 234 10.98 14.29 -4.49
C ILE A 234 12.32 13.63 -4.75
N THR A 235 13.00 13.28 -3.66
CA THR A 235 14.20 12.46 -3.71
C THR A 235 13.83 11.03 -3.32
N ALA A 236 13.82 10.14 -4.30
CA ALA A 236 13.65 8.71 -4.10
C ALA A 236 14.95 8.06 -3.65
N SER A 237 14.86 7.22 -2.62
CA SER A 237 15.97 6.39 -2.16
C SER A 237 15.52 4.93 -2.01
N GLY A 238 16.23 4.02 -2.64
CA GLY A 238 15.89 2.59 -2.67
C GLY A 238 16.97 1.77 -3.36
N GLY A 239 17.22 0.54 -2.88
CA GLY A 239 18.23 -0.35 -3.48
C GLY A 239 19.66 0.22 -3.51
N GLY A 240 19.99 1.16 -2.60
CA GLY A 240 21.29 1.82 -2.54
C GLY A 240 21.48 3.00 -3.52
N MET A 241 20.45 3.37 -4.29
CA MET A 241 20.48 4.54 -5.17
C MET A 241 19.59 5.65 -4.65
N THR A 242 19.94 6.88 -5.03
CA THR A 242 19.16 8.09 -4.79
C THR A 242 18.88 8.76 -6.12
N GLU A 243 17.62 9.00 -6.46
CA GLU A 243 17.19 9.66 -7.69
C GLU A 243 16.22 10.78 -7.36
N THR A 244 16.36 11.93 -8.02
CA THR A 244 15.38 13.02 -7.88
C THR A 244 14.36 12.90 -9.01
N ILE A 245 13.08 12.78 -8.62
CA ILE A 245 11.97 12.65 -9.56
C ILE A 245 11.16 13.95 -9.50
N TYR A 246 10.96 14.53 -10.67
CA TYR A 246 10.25 15.79 -10.83
C TYR A 246 8.80 15.57 -11.25
N ASN A 247 7.98 16.55 -10.91
CA ASN A 247 6.59 16.65 -11.34
C ASN A 247 5.73 15.44 -10.92
N VAL A 248 5.91 14.92 -9.71
CA VAL A 248 5.12 13.78 -9.21
C VAL A 248 3.76 14.22 -8.68
N ILE A 249 2.79 13.29 -8.71
CA ILE A 249 1.49 13.40 -8.06
C ILE A 249 1.69 12.98 -6.59
N GLN A 250 1.21 13.79 -5.65
CA GLN A 250 1.16 13.45 -4.24
C GLN A 250 -0.24 12.91 -3.90
N THR A 251 -0.31 11.85 -3.11
CA THR A 251 -1.56 11.22 -2.66
C THR A 251 -1.45 10.81 -1.18
N ASP A 252 -2.57 10.75 -0.48
CA ASP A 252 -2.66 10.15 0.86
C ASP A 252 -3.08 8.67 0.82
N ALA A 253 -3.40 8.14 -0.37
CA ALA A 253 -3.52 6.71 -0.58
C ALA A 253 -2.19 6.04 -0.18
N SER A 254 -2.23 5.04 0.70
CA SER A 254 -1.00 4.46 1.23
C SER A 254 -0.18 3.78 0.13
N ILE A 255 1.03 4.30 -0.12
CA ILE A 255 2.01 3.74 -1.06
C ILE A 255 3.16 3.11 -0.28
N ASN A 256 3.52 1.87 -0.61
CA ASN A 256 4.59 1.10 0.02
C ASN A 256 5.31 0.22 -1.02
N SER A 257 6.34 -0.52 -0.61
CA SER A 257 7.11 -1.39 -1.52
C SER A 257 6.26 -2.40 -2.29
N GLY A 258 5.12 -2.83 -1.72
CA GLY A 258 4.21 -3.80 -2.33
C GLY A 258 3.38 -3.25 -3.49
N ASN A 259 3.03 -1.96 -3.50
CA ASN A 259 2.28 -1.32 -4.59
C ASN A 259 3.11 -0.39 -5.47
N SER A 260 4.40 -0.22 -5.16
CA SER A 260 5.40 0.44 -6.01
C SER A 260 5.43 -0.21 -7.41
N GLY A 261 5.29 0.60 -8.44
CA GLY A 261 5.16 0.21 -9.84
C GLY A 261 3.74 -0.12 -10.29
N GLY A 262 2.80 -0.26 -9.35
CA GLY A 262 1.38 -0.44 -9.63
C GLY A 262 0.68 0.86 -10.08
N PRO A 263 -0.56 0.79 -10.55
CA PRO A 263 -1.28 1.96 -11.03
C PRO A 263 -1.88 2.80 -9.88
N LEU A 264 -1.93 4.11 -10.10
CA LEU A 264 -2.81 5.06 -9.41
C LEU A 264 -4.00 5.36 -10.33
N LEU A 265 -5.22 5.04 -9.92
CA LEU A 265 -6.43 5.08 -10.75
C LEU A 265 -7.39 6.19 -10.32
N ASN A 266 -8.14 6.73 -11.28
CA ASN A 266 -9.35 7.52 -11.00
C ASN A 266 -10.58 6.62 -10.81
N LEU A 267 -11.73 7.21 -10.47
CA LEU A 267 -13.02 6.50 -10.33
C LEU A 267 -13.52 5.82 -11.62
N ARG A 268 -12.96 6.14 -12.79
CA ARG A 268 -13.28 5.46 -14.06
C ARG A 268 -12.39 4.23 -14.30
N GLY A 269 -11.47 3.91 -13.38
CA GLY A 269 -10.48 2.85 -13.55
C GLY A 269 -9.38 3.18 -14.58
N GLU A 270 -9.21 4.45 -14.93
CA GLU A 270 -8.14 4.90 -15.84
C GLU A 270 -6.89 5.26 -15.03
N VAL A 271 -5.72 4.90 -15.56
CA VAL A 271 -4.44 5.17 -14.91
C VAL A 271 -4.14 6.66 -14.96
N MET A 272 -3.98 7.28 -13.80
CA MET A 272 -3.54 8.66 -13.60
C MET A 272 -2.04 8.77 -13.38
N GLY A 273 -1.45 7.74 -12.75
CA GLY A 273 -0.02 7.68 -12.50
C GLY A 273 0.46 6.29 -12.13
N ILE A 274 1.76 6.18 -11.88
CA ILE A 274 2.45 4.94 -11.51
C ILE A 274 2.99 5.14 -10.11
N ASN A 275 2.48 4.39 -9.15
CA ASN A 275 2.88 4.50 -7.74
C ASN A 275 4.39 4.36 -7.65
N THR A 276 5.06 5.29 -6.97
CA THR A 276 6.50 5.25 -6.70
C THR A 276 6.68 5.54 -5.21
N ALA A 277 7.29 4.61 -4.50
CA ALA A 277 7.38 4.67 -3.04
C ALA A 277 8.44 5.71 -2.62
N ILE A 278 8.03 6.83 -1.99
CA ILE A 278 8.96 7.70 -1.26
C ILE A 278 8.25 8.43 -0.12
N ALA A 279 8.70 8.20 1.11
CA ALA A 279 8.98 9.19 2.16
C ALA A 279 9.30 8.39 3.44
N GLN A 280 10.58 8.12 3.70
CA GLN A 280 11.00 7.28 4.85
C GLN A 280 10.55 7.87 6.20
N ASN A 281 10.22 9.16 6.24
CA ASN A 281 9.86 9.90 7.46
C ASN A 281 8.49 10.60 7.38
N ALA A 282 7.63 10.26 6.41
CA ALA A 282 6.30 10.85 6.34
C ALA A 282 5.21 9.77 6.33
N GLN A 283 4.29 9.87 7.28
CA GLN A 283 3.08 9.05 7.30
C GLN A 283 2.05 9.63 6.34
N SER A 284 1.32 8.77 5.63
CA SER A 284 0.24 9.16 4.72
C SER A 284 0.65 10.12 3.60
N ILE A 285 1.91 10.03 3.14
CA ILE A 285 2.38 10.72 1.95
C ILE A 285 2.90 9.66 0.97
N GLY A 286 2.17 9.49 -0.12
CA GLY A 286 2.55 8.67 -1.26
C GLY A 286 2.78 9.52 -2.50
N PHE A 287 3.55 8.99 -3.44
CA PHE A 287 3.79 9.65 -4.72
C PHE A 287 3.52 8.72 -5.89
N ALA A 288 3.18 9.32 -7.03
CA ALA A 288 3.02 8.61 -8.29
C ALA A 288 3.58 9.45 -9.46
N ILE A 289 4.21 8.78 -10.41
CA ILE A 289 4.71 9.38 -11.64
C ILE A 289 3.52 9.60 -12.59
N PRO A 290 3.25 10.83 -13.09
CA PRO A 290 2.11 11.11 -13.95
C PRO A 290 2.10 10.26 -15.23
N VAL A 291 0.94 9.70 -15.57
CA VAL A 291 0.83 8.77 -16.72
C VAL A 291 1.22 9.41 -18.06
N ASN A 292 1.05 10.73 -18.24
CA ASN A 292 1.42 11.37 -19.51
C ASN A 292 2.92 11.35 -19.75
N GLN A 293 3.75 11.30 -18.70
CA GLN A 293 5.21 11.22 -18.84
C GLN A 293 5.64 9.91 -19.53
N VAL A 294 4.87 8.83 -19.37
CA VAL A 294 5.20 7.51 -19.94
C VAL A 294 4.49 7.21 -21.26
N LYS A 295 3.42 7.95 -21.60
CA LYS A 295 2.64 7.70 -22.83
C LYS A 295 3.48 7.73 -24.10
N LYS A 296 4.40 8.68 -24.20
CA LYS A 296 5.29 8.79 -25.38
C LYS A 296 6.16 7.55 -25.53
N ILE A 297 6.82 7.14 -24.45
CA ILE A 297 7.71 5.98 -24.43
C ILE A 297 6.93 4.70 -24.75
N VAL A 298 5.74 4.53 -24.15
CA VAL A 298 4.85 3.40 -24.44
C VAL A 298 4.44 3.39 -25.91
N ASN A 299 4.05 4.53 -26.48
CA ASN A 299 3.66 4.63 -27.88
C ASN A 299 4.82 4.27 -28.83
N ASP A 300 6.04 4.73 -28.53
CA ASP A 300 7.22 4.43 -29.34
C ASP A 300 7.56 2.92 -29.32
N ILE A 301 7.31 2.24 -28.20
CA ILE A 301 7.49 0.78 -28.06
C ILE A 301 6.37 -0.02 -28.73
N LEU A 302 5.12 0.40 -28.54
CA LEU A 302 3.96 -0.30 -29.10
C LEU A 302 3.82 -0.09 -30.61
N ASN A 303 4.25 1.07 -31.10
CA ASN A 303 4.23 1.44 -32.51
C ASN A 303 5.63 1.83 -32.97
N PRO A 304 6.58 0.87 -33.02
CA PRO A 304 7.92 1.16 -33.45
C PRO A 304 7.84 1.74 -34.87
N LYS A 305 8.36 2.96 -35.04
CA LYS A 305 8.51 3.52 -36.39
C LYS A 305 9.36 2.55 -37.19
N LYS A 306 8.82 2.03 -38.30
CA LYS A 306 9.62 1.27 -39.26
C LYS A 306 10.81 2.15 -39.67
N PRO A 307 12.03 1.59 -39.72
CA PRO A 307 13.21 2.33 -40.15
C PRO A 307 13.04 2.93 -41.54
#